data_AF-A6I323-F1
#
_entry.id   AF-A6I323-F1
#
_cell.length_a   1.000
_cell.length_b   1.000
_cell.length_c   1.000
_cell.angle_alpha   90.00
_cell.angle_beta   90.00
_cell.angle_gamma   90.00
#
_symmetry.space_group_name_H-M   'P 1'
#
loop_
_entity.id
_entity.type
_entity.pdbx_description
1 polymer ?
#
loop_
_entity_poly.entity_id
_entity_poly.type
_entity_poly.pdbx_seq_one_letter_code
_entity_poly.pdbx_strand_id
1 'polypeptide(L)'
;MTGELHLLGPLDYEQQRLYRIVILLIDHSQDWDLNSHRSGSCTITIEVEVSSTMTPLIVTDVEAFWKPEPWFVVVLTATGAVLLLALGWLLGRILRSNILMAEPKMSVRGEITCSAHSREPGVGCEAK
;
A
#
# COMPACT_ATOMS: atom_id res chain seq x y z
N MET A 1 45.91 -28.73 27.38
CA MET A 1 45.01 -28.69 26.20
C MET A 1 43.95 -27.65 26.49
N THR A 2 43.74 -26.66 25.63
CA THR A 2 42.94 -25.46 25.97
C THR A 2 41.43 -25.62 25.81
N GLY A 3 40.92 -26.71 25.21
CA GLY A 3 39.47 -26.99 25.15
C GLY A 3 38.64 -25.91 24.46
N GLU A 4 39.28 -25.01 23.70
CA GLU A 4 38.65 -23.88 23.03
C GLU A 4 37.97 -24.31 21.73
N LEU A 5 36.83 -23.66 21.44
CA LEU A 5 36.04 -23.89 20.24
C LEU A 5 36.19 -22.70 19.30
N HIS A 6 36.63 -22.97 18.07
CA HIS A 6 36.80 -21.97 17.02
C HIS A 6 35.86 -22.25 15.86
N LEU A 7 35.40 -21.18 15.21
CA LEU A 7 34.64 -21.29 13.97
C LEU A 7 35.58 -21.68 12.82
N LEU A 8 35.20 -22.71 12.06
CA LEU A 8 35.97 -23.19 10.90
C LEU A 8 35.54 -22.55 9.57
N GLY A 9 34.45 -21.79 9.59
CA GLY A 9 33.87 -21.16 8.41
C GLY A 9 32.78 -20.15 8.78
N PRO A 10 32.19 -19.47 7.78
CA PRO A 10 31.12 -18.51 8.01
C PRO A 10 29.86 -19.20 8.53
N LEU A 11 29.20 -18.58 9.51
CA LEU A 11 27.85 -18.94 9.94
C LEU A 11 26.86 -18.17 9.07
N ASP A 12 25.96 -18.90 8.42
CA ASP A 12 24.87 -18.32 7.63
C ASP A 12 23.54 -18.53 8.36
N TYR A 13 22.93 -17.45 8.81
CA TYR A 13 21.65 -17.46 9.52
C TYR A 13 20.52 -18.04 8.67
N GLU A 14 20.51 -17.75 7.35
CA GLU A 14 19.43 -18.21 6.46
C GLU A 14 19.51 -19.72 6.21
N GLN A 15 20.73 -20.25 6.23
CA GLN A 15 20.96 -21.68 6.04
C GLN A 15 20.74 -22.46 7.34
N GLN A 16 21.30 -22.00 8.46
CA GLN A 16 21.16 -22.70 9.73
C GLN A 16 21.35 -21.79 10.94
N ARG A 17 20.29 -21.65 11.74
CA ARG A 17 20.22 -20.76 12.91
C ARG A 17 20.73 -21.38 14.21
N LEU A 18 20.79 -22.71 14.26
CA LEU A 18 21.11 -23.44 15.48
C LEU A 18 22.00 -24.64 15.18
N TYR A 19 23.17 -24.66 15.81
CA TYR A 19 24.12 -25.75 15.74
C TYR A 19 24.22 -26.45 17.10
N ARG A 20 24.10 -27.78 17.10
CA ARG A 20 24.26 -28.61 18.30
C ARG A 20 25.51 -29.45 18.15
N ILE A 21 26.46 -29.24 19.04
CA ILE A 21 27.74 -29.94 19.05
C ILE A 21 27.83 -30.77 20.33
N VAL A 22 28.23 -32.02 20.22
CA VAL A 22 28.48 -32.90 21.36
C VAL A 22 29.98 -32.98 21.60
N ILE A 23 30.42 -32.58 22.79
CA ILE A 23 31.82 -32.69 23.20
C ILE A 23 31.94 -33.94 24.06
N LEU A 24 32.93 -34.78 23.76
CA LEU A 24 33.27 -35.96 24.53
C LEU A 24 34.56 -35.69 25.31
N LEU A 25 34.49 -35.83 26.62
CA LEU A 25 35.62 -35.79 27.52
C LEU A 25 36.02 -37.22 27.85
N ILE A 26 37.27 -37.57 27.60
CA ILE A 26 37.84 -38.89 27.90
C ILE A 26 38.99 -38.67 28.87
N ASP A 27 38.90 -39.27 30.05
CA ASP A 27 40.01 -39.30 30.99
C ASP A 27 41.11 -40.23 30.42
N HIS A 28 42.27 -39.68 30.10
CA HIS A 28 43.39 -40.44 29.53
C HIS A 28 44.34 -40.85 30.65
N SER A 29 43.89 -41.75 31.52
CA SER A 29 44.72 -42.32 32.58
C SER A 29 45.86 -43.17 31.98
N GLN A 30 47.06 -43.05 32.54
CA GLN A 30 48.25 -43.84 32.19
C GLN A 30 48.34 -45.15 32.98
N ASP A 31 47.24 -45.62 33.58
CA ASP A 31 47.24 -46.81 34.42
C ASP A 31 46.80 -48.08 33.67
N TRP A 32 47.49 -49.17 34.01
CA TRP A 32 47.45 -50.53 33.45
C TRP A 32 46.10 -51.28 33.60
N ASP A 33 45.03 -50.59 34.01
CA ASP A 33 43.69 -51.17 34.17
C ASP A 33 42.77 -50.75 33.01
N LEU A 34 42.51 -51.69 32.10
CA LEU A 34 41.75 -51.47 30.86
C LEU A 34 40.28 -51.08 31.08
N ASN A 35 39.75 -51.12 32.31
CA ASN A 35 38.32 -51.04 32.56
C ASN A 35 37.83 -49.77 33.30
N SER A 36 38.71 -48.80 33.57
CA SER A 36 38.39 -47.60 34.37
C SER A 36 38.49 -46.26 33.59
N HIS A 37 38.30 -46.27 32.28
CA HIS A 37 38.18 -45.03 31.51
C HIS A 37 36.81 -44.38 31.75
N ARG A 38 36.78 -43.28 32.51
CA ARG A 38 35.60 -42.44 32.66
C ARG A 38 35.50 -41.49 31.47
N SER A 39 34.36 -41.51 30.81
CA SER A 39 34.01 -40.52 29.80
C SER A 39 32.74 -39.77 30.19
N GLY A 40 32.68 -38.51 29.79
CA GLY A 40 31.51 -37.66 29.96
C GLY A 40 31.24 -36.92 28.66
N SER A 41 29.96 -36.64 28.38
CA SER A 41 29.61 -35.83 27.22
C SER A 41 28.75 -34.64 27.63
N CYS A 42 28.90 -33.53 26.90
CA CYS A 42 28.04 -32.36 27.02
C CYS A 42 27.59 -31.91 25.63
N THR A 43 26.40 -31.33 25.54
CA THR A 43 25.88 -30.74 24.31
C THR A 43 25.94 -29.22 24.42
N ILE A 44 26.58 -28.58 23.46
CA ILE A 44 26.63 -27.11 23.32
C ILE A 44 25.72 -26.70 22.16
N THR A 45 24.90 -25.70 22.40
CA THR A 45 24.05 -25.05 21.41
C THR A 45 24.65 -23.71 21.03
N ILE A 46 24.97 -23.54 19.74
CA ILE A 46 25.40 -22.26 19.16
C ILE A 46 24.20 -21.69 18.41
N GLU A 47 23.75 -20.51 18.81
CA GLU A 47 22.69 -19.77 18.16
C GLU A 47 23.31 -18.69 17.27
N VAL A 48 22.91 -18.67 16.01
CA VAL A 48 23.38 -17.67 15.05
C VAL A 48 22.49 -16.45 15.16
N GLU A 49 23.08 -15.30 15.45
CA GLU A 49 22.39 -14.02 15.43
C GLU A 49 22.76 -13.25 14.17
N VAL A 50 21.76 -12.61 13.55
CA VAL A 50 22.02 -11.63 12.50
C VAL A 50 22.51 -10.37 13.18
N SER A 51 23.80 -10.08 13.03
CA SER A 51 24.32 -8.77 13.38
C SER A 51 23.74 -7.75 12.39
N SER A 52 22.60 -7.16 12.73
CA SER A 52 22.08 -6.01 12.01
C SER A 52 22.93 -4.79 12.33
N THR A 53 24.16 -4.76 11.81
CA THR A 53 24.95 -3.52 11.65
C THR A 53 24.31 -2.55 10.66
N MET A 54 23.10 -2.85 10.18
CA MET A 54 22.19 -1.90 9.56
C MET A 54 21.20 -1.43 10.64
N THR A 55 21.66 -0.58 11.56
CA THR A 55 20.74 0.43 12.11
C THR A 55 20.11 1.11 10.90
N PRO A 56 18.77 1.15 10.74
CA PRO A 56 18.15 1.83 9.60
C PRO A 56 18.29 3.35 9.78
N LEU A 57 19.51 3.88 9.61
CA LEU A 57 19.79 5.31 9.55
C LEU A 57 19.12 5.96 8.32
N ILE A 58 18.71 5.15 7.35
CA ILE A 58 18.12 5.61 6.09
C ILE A 58 16.63 5.95 6.24
N VAL A 59 15.90 5.37 7.20
CA VAL A 59 14.46 5.64 7.35
C VAL A 59 14.20 7.06 7.90
N THR A 60 15.12 7.59 8.69
CA THR A 60 15.00 8.95 9.24
C THR A 60 15.42 10.05 8.26
N ASP A 61 16.27 9.75 7.27
CA ASP A 61 16.73 10.75 6.30
C ASP A 61 15.74 10.95 5.15
N VAL A 62 14.92 9.93 4.86
CA VAL A 62 13.84 10.03 3.87
C VAL A 62 12.75 11.01 4.38
N GLU A 63 12.44 11.00 5.67
CA GLU A 63 11.51 11.99 6.25
C GLU A 63 12.05 13.44 6.16
N ALA A 64 13.38 13.64 6.24
CA ALA A 64 14.00 14.96 6.12
C ALA A 64 14.13 15.42 4.65
N PHE A 65 14.40 14.50 3.73
CA PHE A 65 14.66 14.80 2.32
C PHE A 65 13.38 15.05 1.50
N TRP A 66 12.24 14.48 1.92
CA TRP A 66 10.98 14.55 1.18
C TRP A 66 10.09 15.77 1.52
N LYS A 67 10.68 16.84 2.10
CA LYS A 67 9.97 18.11 2.29
C LYS A 67 10.36 19.09 1.18
N PRO A 68 9.66 19.11 0.02
CA PRO A 68 9.92 20.10 -1.01
C PRO A 68 9.78 21.51 -0.44
N GLU A 69 10.60 22.44 -0.94
CA GLU A 69 10.47 23.84 -0.55
C GLU A 69 9.04 24.35 -0.83
N PRO A 70 8.44 25.20 0.04
CA PRO A 70 7.05 25.61 -0.07
C PRO A 70 6.67 26.20 -1.43
N TRP A 71 7.59 26.91 -2.09
CA TRP A 71 7.37 27.50 -3.40
C TRP A 71 7.21 26.46 -4.51
N PHE A 72 7.90 25.31 -4.43
CA PHE A 72 7.78 24.22 -5.41
C PHE A 72 6.38 23.59 -5.36
N VAL A 73 5.87 23.36 -4.15
CA VAL A 73 4.51 22.84 -3.94
C VAL A 73 3.47 23.81 -4.49
N VAL A 74 3.65 25.11 -4.26
CA VAL A 74 2.75 26.16 -4.77
C VAL A 74 2.76 26.21 -6.30
N VAL A 75 3.93 26.17 -6.94
CA VAL A 75 4.03 26.16 -8.40
C VAL A 75 3.38 24.90 -8.98
N LEU A 76 3.71 23.72 -8.44
CA LEU A 76 3.15 22.45 -8.89
C LEU A 76 1.62 22.42 -8.76
N THR A 77 1.10 22.92 -7.64
CA THR A 77 -0.36 22.98 -7.40
C THR A 77 -1.04 23.98 -8.32
N ALA A 78 -0.46 25.17 -8.50
CA ALA A 78 -1.00 26.19 -9.39
C ALA A 78 -1.00 25.72 -10.85
N THR A 79 0.12 25.19 -11.34
CA THR A 79 0.23 24.63 -12.70
C THR A 79 -0.71 23.44 -12.89
N GLY A 80 -0.78 22.53 -11.92
CA GLY A 80 -1.70 21.39 -11.96
C GLY A 80 -3.17 21.81 -11.98
N ALA A 81 -3.58 22.75 -11.13
CA ALA A 81 -4.94 23.27 -11.11
C ALA A 81 -5.32 23.98 -12.42
N VAL A 82 -4.42 24.82 -12.97
CA VAL A 82 -4.62 25.48 -14.26
C VAL A 82 -4.75 24.45 -15.39
N LEU A 83 -3.89 23.43 -15.39
CA LEU A 83 -3.92 22.37 -16.41
C LEU A 83 -5.21 21.55 -16.33
N LEU A 84 -5.66 21.18 -15.13
CA LEU A 84 -6.93 20.45 -14.93
C LEU A 84 -8.14 21.29 -15.35
N LEU A 85 -8.15 22.59 -15.04
CA LEU A 85 -9.22 23.49 -15.47
C LEU A 85 -9.24 23.65 -17.00
N ALA A 86 -8.07 23.83 -17.61
CA ALA A 86 -7.97 23.95 -19.06
C ALA A 86 -8.40 22.66 -19.77
N LEU A 87 -7.94 21.50 -19.27
CA LEU A 87 -8.30 20.19 -19.80
C LEU A 87 -9.80 19.91 -19.60
N GLY A 88 -10.34 20.17 -18.41
CA GLY A 88 -11.76 20.02 -18.13
C GLY A 88 -12.63 20.94 -18.99
N TRP A 89 -12.19 22.18 -19.23
CA TRP A 89 -12.87 23.10 -20.13
C TRP A 89 -12.83 22.62 -21.58
N LEU A 90 -11.66 22.16 -22.05
CA LEU A 90 -11.49 21.65 -23.41
C LEU A 90 -12.31 20.37 -23.64
N LEU A 91 -12.25 19.42 -22.70
CA LEU A 91 -13.08 18.22 -22.71
C LEU A 91 -14.57 18.59 -22.70
N GLY A 92 -14.98 19.55 -21.86
CA GLY A 92 -16.35 20.04 -21.84
C GLY A 92 -16.78 20.69 -23.16
N ARG A 93 -15.88 21.43 -23.83
CA ARG A 93 -16.13 21.99 -25.17
C ARG A 93 -16.29 20.87 -26.20
N ILE A 94 -15.37 19.92 -26.22
CA ILE A 94 -15.40 18.79 -27.17
C ILE A 94 -16.67 17.96 -26.96
N LEU A 95 -17.00 17.61 -25.72
CA LEU A 95 -18.22 16.86 -25.39
C LEU A 95 -19.48 17.65 -25.79
N ARG A 96 -19.57 18.95 -25.47
CA ARG A 96 -20.71 19.79 -25.91
C ARG A 96 -20.80 19.92 -27.42
N SER A 97 -19.68 20.06 -28.13
CA SER A 97 -19.66 20.11 -29.60
C SER A 97 -20.12 18.80 -30.24
N ASN A 98 -19.76 17.66 -29.67
CA ASN A 98 -20.24 16.35 -30.14
C ASN A 98 -21.73 16.11 -29.79
N ILE A 99 -22.21 16.60 -28.65
CA ILE A 99 -23.64 16.51 -28.25
C ILE A 99 -24.51 17.46 -29.08
N LEU A 100 -24.03 18.65 -29.46
CA LEU A 100 -24.75 19.56 -30.37
C LEU A 100 -24.88 19.02 -31.81
N MET A 101 -24.05 18.04 -32.20
CA MET A 101 -24.17 17.30 -33.47
C MET A 101 -25.09 16.08 -33.35
N ALA A 102 -25.40 15.64 -32.13
CA ALA A 102 -26.49 14.73 -31.86
C ALA A 102 -27.76 15.56 -31.72
N GLU A 103 -28.37 15.89 -32.86
CA GLU A 103 -29.70 16.52 -32.91
C GLU A 103 -30.65 15.76 -31.95
N PRO A 104 -31.16 16.39 -30.88
CA PRO A 104 -32.18 15.75 -30.08
C PRO A 104 -33.48 15.86 -30.88
N LYS A 105 -33.78 14.85 -31.69
CA LYS A 105 -35.09 14.74 -32.32
C LYS A 105 -36.14 14.35 -31.28
N MET A 106 -36.39 15.23 -30.31
CA MET A 106 -37.54 15.15 -29.43
C MET A 106 -38.62 16.09 -29.96
N SER A 107 -39.35 15.59 -30.96
CA SER A 107 -40.64 16.13 -31.38
C SER A 107 -41.68 15.79 -30.31
N VAL A 108 -41.95 16.71 -29.39
CA VAL A 108 -43.13 16.65 -28.53
C VAL A 108 -44.22 17.52 -29.16
N ARG A 109 -45.19 16.85 -29.81
CA ARG A 109 -46.44 17.48 -30.25
C ARG A 109 -47.40 17.47 -29.06
N GLY A 110 -47.37 18.54 -28.27
CA GLY A 110 -48.41 18.82 -27.29
C GLY A 110 -49.62 19.42 -27.98
N GLU A 111 -50.70 18.66 -28.10
CA GLU A 111 -52.01 19.17 -28.55
C GLU A 111 -52.70 19.82 -27.35
N ILE A 112 -52.86 21.15 -27.40
CA ILE A 112 -53.58 21.90 -26.36
C ILE A 112 -55.05 21.94 -26.77
N THR A 113 -55.87 21.05 -26.21
CA THR A 113 -57.33 21.12 -26.34
C THR A 113 -57.88 22.05 -25.26
N CYS A 114 -58.25 23.28 -25.64
CA CYS A 114 -59.01 24.18 -24.78
C CYS A 114 -60.51 23.82 -24.83
N SER A 115 -61.05 23.21 -23.78
CA SER A 115 -62.51 23.14 -23.57
C SER A 115 -63.00 24.42 -22.92
N ALA A 116 -63.72 25.24 -23.67
CA ALA A 116 -64.42 26.41 -23.14
C ALA A 116 -65.64 25.94 -22.32
N HIS A 117 -65.54 26.07 -20.99
CA HIS A 117 -66.65 25.89 -20.07
C HIS A 117 -67.52 27.16 -20.09
N SER A 118 -68.55 27.20 -20.94
CA SER A 118 -69.54 28.27 -20.95
C SER A 118 -70.52 28.10 -19.78
N ARG A 119 -70.50 29.04 -18.84
CA ARG A 119 -71.44 29.15 -17.72
C ARG A 119 -72.62 30.01 -18.19
N GLU A 120 -73.81 29.44 -18.19
CA GLU A 120 -75.07 30.07 -18.62
C GLU A 120 -75.36 31.42 -17.91
N PRO A 121 -75.95 32.39 -18.60
CA PRO A 121 -76.78 33.42 -17.98
C PRO A 121 -78.27 33.15 -18.25
N GLY A 122 -78.97 32.68 -17.22
CA GLY A 122 -80.44 32.68 -17.18
C GLY A 122 -80.97 33.99 -16.61
N VAL A 123 -81.48 34.87 -17.48
CA VAL A 123 -82.44 35.94 -17.15
C VAL A 123 -83.44 36.00 -18.30
N GLY A 124 -84.71 35.77 -17.99
CA GLY A 124 -85.81 35.75 -18.95
C GLY A 124 -86.47 37.12 -19.16
N CYS A 125 -87.22 37.22 -20.27
CA CYS A 125 -88.43 38.02 -20.47
C CYS A 125 -89.29 37.37 -21.58
N GLU A 126 -90.47 36.90 -21.17
CA GLU A 126 -91.80 36.69 -21.81
C GLU A 126 -92.01 36.18 -23.25
N ALA A 127 -92.94 35.21 -23.38
CA ALA A 127 -94.18 35.37 -24.16
C ALA A 127 -95.25 34.31 -23.80
N LYS A 128 -96.44 34.81 -23.41
CA LYS A 128 -97.78 34.19 -23.25
C LYS A 128 -98.25 33.76 -21.87
#